data_AF-A0A3N5HX02-F1
#
_entry.id   AF-A0A3N5HX02-F1
#
_cell.length_a   1.000
_cell.length_b   1.000
_cell.length_c   1.000
_cell.angle_alpha   90.00
_cell.angle_beta   90.00
_cell.angle_gamma   90.00
#
_symmetry.space_group_name_H-M   'P 1'
#
loop_
_entity.id
_entity.type
_entity.pdbx_description
1 polymer ?
#
loop_
_entity_poly.entity_id
_entity_poly.type
_entity_poly.pdbx_seq_one_letter_code
_entity_poly.pdbx_strand_id
1 'polypeptide(L)'
;GGLVKRFQEEATVPFFVLSVKAGGAGLNLTAASHVVHFDRWWNPAVEDQATDRAYRIGQHRNVLVHKLVCRGTVEERIDRLIEDKQAMVHGLLQGGGEALLTEMSDDELMAMVALDLRRATAEP
;
A
#
# COMPACT_ATOMS: atom_id res chain seq x y z
N GLY A 1 4.87 9.07 21.04
CA GLY A 1 4.07 10.29 21.28
C GLY A 1 4.69 11.52 20.66
N GLY A 2 5.88 11.93 21.11
CA GLY A 2 6.51 13.21 20.72
C GLY A 2 6.59 13.46 19.21
N LEU A 3 7.10 12.51 18.43
CA LEU A 3 7.24 12.68 16.98
C LEU A 3 5.90 12.94 16.25
N VAL A 4 4.84 12.24 16.66
CA VAL A 4 3.49 12.44 16.08
C VAL A 4 2.99 13.84 16.40
N LYS A 5 3.17 14.29 17.65
CA LYS A 5 2.79 15.64 18.06
C LYS A 5 3.51 16.70 17.21
N ARG A 6 4.82 16.55 17.01
CA ARG A 6 5.61 17.46 16.18
C ARG A 6 5.11 17.51 14.74
N PHE A 7 4.83 16.36 14.12
CA PHE A 7 4.26 16.33 12.77
C PHE A 7 2.86 16.96 12.68
N GLN A 8 2.03 16.78 13.71
CA GLN A 8 0.67 17.32 13.74
C GLN A 8 0.62 18.84 13.98
N GLU A 9 1.59 19.39 14.73
CA GLU A 9 1.54 20.78 15.23
C GLU A 9 2.62 21.71 14.63
N GLU A 10 3.80 21.19 14.26
CA GLU A 10 4.92 22.00 13.76
C GLU A 10 4.90 22.07 12.23
N ALA A 11 4.59 23.25 11.68
CA ALA A 11 4.63 23.47 10.22
C ALA A 11 6.02 23.26 9.59
N THR A 12 7.09 23.27 10.40
CA THR A 12 8.47 23.01 9.98
C THR A 12 8.79 21.52 9.77
N VAL A 13 7.87 20.61 10.11
CA VAL A 13 8.02 19.15 9.95
C VAL A 13 7.06 18.64 8.87
N PRO A 14 7.37 18.80 7.57
CA PRO A 14 6.44 18.48 6.47
C PRO A 14 6.29 16.97 6.19
N PHE A 15 7.18 16.13 6.70
CA PHE A 15 7.19 14.69 6.42
C PHE A 15 7.22 13.86 7.70
N PHE A 16 6.54 12.73 7.66
CA PHE A 16 6.59 11.70 8.69
C PHE A 16 6.73 10.33 8.03
N VAL A 17 7.84 9.64 8.31
CA VAL A 17 8.14 8.33 7.73
C VAL A 17 7.86 7.25 8.77
N LEU A 18 7.17 6.20 8.35
CA LEU A 18 6.87 5.04 9.17
C LEU A 18 6.88 3.78 8.31
N SER A 19 7.15 2.63 8.93
CA SER A 19 6.93 1.34 8.27
C SER A 19 5.44 0.99 8.30
N VAL A 20 4.95 0.31 7.27
CA VAL A 20 3.54 -0.11 7.15
C VAL A 20 3.07 -0.86 8.42
N LYS A 21 3.93 -1.72 8.97
CA LYS A 21 3.66 -2.44 10.24
C LYS A 21 3.48 -1.49 11.44
N ALA A 22 4.28 -0.44 11.53
CA ALA A 22 4.12 0.58 12.58
C ALA A 22 2.83 1.40 12.40
N GLY A 23 2.30 1.47 11.18
CA GLY A 23 0.97 2.00 10.90
C GLY A 23 -0.15 1.28 11.66
N GLY A 24 0.06 0.02 12.09
CA GLY A 24 -0.87 -0.73 12.93
C GLY A 24 -1.02 -0.21 14.38
N ALA A 25 -0.10 0.64 14.85
CA ALA A 25 -0.01 1.04 16.26
C ALA A 25 -1.04 2.09 16.73
N GLY A 26 -2.04 2.45 15.91
CA GLY A 26 -3.09 3.37 16.34
C GLY A 26 -2.76 4.86 16.23
N LEU A 27 -1.76 5.24 15.41
CA LEU A 27 -1.31 6.63 15.25
C LEU A 27 -2.41 7.54 14.67
N ASN A 28 -2.39 8.82 15.05
CA ASN A 28 -3.26 9.85 14.46
C ASN A 28 -2.41 10.81 13.62
N LEU A 29 -2.61 10.81 12.30
CA LEU A 29 -1.79 11.55 11.33
C LEU A 29 -2.65 12.49 10.46
N THR A 30 -3.65 13.12 11.07
CA THR A 30 -4.64 13.98 10.38
C THR A 30 -4.07 15.26 9.79
N ALA A 31 -2.84 15.65 10.11
CA ALA A 31 -2.14 16.74 9.42
C ALA A 31 -1.68 16.33 8.01
N ALA A 32 -1.56 15.03 7.74
CA ALA A 32 -1.20 14.52 6.41
C ALA A 32 -2.34 14.78 5.41
N SER A 33 -1.98 15.36 4.27
CA SER A 33 -2.86 15.51 3.10
C SER A 33 -2.35 14.70 1.90
N HIS A 34 -1.14 14.14 2.02
CA HIS A 34 -0.55 13.23 1.05
C HIS A 34 -0.04 12.02 1.82
N VAL A 35 -0.38 10.83 1.34
CA VAL A 35 0.14 9.55 1.82
C VAL A 35 0.86 8.88 0.65
N VAL A 36 2.10 8.47 0.85
CA VAL A 36 2.88 7.76 -0.16
C VAL A 36 3.17 6.34 0.35
N HIS A 37 2.60 5.34 -0.31
CA HIS A 37 3.00 3.96 -0.15
C HIS A 37 4.18 3.71 -1.07
N PHE A 38 5.35 3.53 -0.46
CA PHE A 38 6.61 3.43 -1.19
C PHE A 38 6.77 2.07 -1.89
N ASP A 39 6.32 1.00 -1.23
CA ASP A 39 6.31 -0.36 -1.76
C ASP A 39 4.88 -0.90 -1.79
N ARG A 40 4.58 -1.81 -2.72
CA ARG A 40 3.26 -2.43 -2.83
C ARG A 40 3.12 -3.59 -1.84
N TRP A 41 2.31 -3.42 -0.80
CA TRP A 41 2.09 -4.48 0.18
C TRP A 41 1.03 -5.48 -0.31
N TRP A 42 1.37 -6.78 -0.28
CA TRP A 42 0.55 -7.86 -0.85
C TRP A 42 -0.81 -8.07 -0.17
N ASN A 43 -0.96 -7.65 1.09
CA ASN A 43 -2.24 -7.67 1.80
C ASN A 43 -2.84 -6.25 1.83
N PRO A 44 -3.82 -5.91 0.96
CA PRO A 44 -4.34 -4.55 0.85
C PRO A 44 -4.88 -3.99 2.16
N ALA A 45 -5.43 -4.82 3.05
CA ALA A 45 -5.98 -4.37 4.33
C ALA A 45 -4.93 -3.75 5.26
N VAL A 46 -3.67 -4.19 5.19
CA VAL A 46 -2.58 -3.61 6.00
C VAL A 46 -2.18 -2.24 5.45
N GLU A 47 -2.14 -2.10 4.13
CA GLU A 47 -1.85 -0.83 3.44
C GLU A 47 -2.97 0.19 3.68
N ASP A 48 -4.22 -0.23 3.56
CA ASP A 48 -5.40 0.58 3.83
C ASP A 48 -5.43 1.04 5.29
N GLN A 49 -5.12 0.15 6.24
CA GLN A 49 -5.01 0.52 7.65
C GLN A 49 -3.90 1.56 7.92
N ALA A 50 -2.79 1.51 7.18
CA ALA A 50 -1.75 2.53 7.27
C ALA A 50 -2.24 3.87 6.70
N THR A 51 -3.01 3.84 5.60
CA THR A 51 -3.65 5.01 4.99
C THR A 51 -4.69 5.66 5.91
N ASP A 52 -5.51 4.85 6.58
CA ASP A 52 -6.59 5.28 7.46
C ASP A 52 -6.13 6.18 8.61
N ARG A 53 -4.83 6.18 8.94
CA ARG A 53 -4.26 7.07 9.97
C ARG A 53 -4.35 8.54 9.57
N ALA A 54 -4.41 8.84 8.28
CA ALA A 54 -4.65 10.18 7.74
C ALA A 54 -6.15 10.52 7.65
N TYR A 55 -7.05 9.54 7.52
CA TYR A 55 -8.50 9.72 7.38
C TYR A 55 -9.29 9.79 8.70
N ARG A 56 -8.61 10.03 9.84
CA ARG A 56 -9.25 10.03 11.17
C ARG A 56 -10.03 11.30 11.49
N ILE A 57 -10.81 11.23 12.57
CA ILE A 57 -11.47 12.38 13.20
C ILE A 57 -10.43 13.49 13.45
N GLY A 58 -10.71 14.71 12.99
CA GLY A 58 -9.78 15.84 13.02
C GLY A 58 -8.99 16.04 11.72
N GLN A 59 -9.27 15.25 10.68
CA GLN A 59 -8.86 15.58 9.31
C GLN A 59 -9.77 16.69 8.75
N HIS A 60 -9.15 17.70 8.16
CA HIS A 60 -9.84 18.88 7.61
C HIS A 60 -9.47 19.16 6.15
N ARG A 61 -8.64 18.31 5.54
CA ARG A 61 -8.13 18.43 4.17
C ARG A 61 -8.41 17.17 3.39
N ASN A 62 -8.50 17.30 2.07
CA ASN A 62 -8.49 16.14 1.19
C ASN A 62 -7.15 15.41 1.33
N VAL A 63 -7.22 14.08 1.39
CA VAL A 63 -6.04 13.21 1.46
C VAL A 63 -5.87 12.54 0.09
N LEU A 64 -4.72 12.75 -0.53
CA LEU A 64 -4.31 12.07 -1.75
C LEU A 64 -3.38 10.90 -1.39
N VAL A 65 -3.72 9.71 -1.89
CA VAL A 65 -2.96 8.49 -1.66
C VAL A 65 -2.22 8.13 -2.93
N HIS A 66 -0.90 8.07 -2.84
CA HIS A 66 0.01 7.73 -3.93
C HIS A 66 0.55 6.33 -3.66
N LYS A 67 0.27 5.38 -4.56
CA LYS A 67 0.80 4.02 -4.49
C LYS A 67 1.85 3.87 -5.58
N LEU A 68 3.10 3.74 -5.17
CA LEU A 68 4.19 3.55 -6.12
C LEU A 68 4.23 2.06 -6.52
N VAL A 69 4.38 1.82 -7.83
CA VAL A 69 4.44 0.47 -8.40
C VAL A 69 5.51 0.45 -9.48
N CYS A 70 6.52 -0.40 -9.31
CA CYS A 70 7.59 -0.58 -10.29
C CYS A 70 7.14 -1.49 -11.44
N ARG A 71 6.99 -0.92 -12.64
CA ARG A 71 6.60 -1.66 -13.86
C ARG A 71 7.55 -2.81 -14.18
N GLY A 72 7.01 -3.92 -14.66
CA GLY A 72 7.77 -5.13 -15.01
C GLY A 72 8.38 -5.89 -13.82
N THR A 73 8.20 -5.45 -12.59
CA THR A 73 8.73 -6.11 -11.39
C THR A 73 7.68 -6.99 -10.70
N VAL A 74 8.04 -7.57 -9.55
CA VAL A 74 7.10 -8.27 -8.66
C VAL A 74 5.97 -7.34 -8.17
N GLU A 75 6.24 -6.04 -7.99
CA GLU A 75 5.24 -5.08 -7.50
C GLU A 75 4.06 -4.93 -8.46
N GLU A 76 4.31 -4.82 -9.77
CA GLU A 76 3.26 -4.73 -10.79
C GLU A 76 2.41 -6.02 -10.86
N ARG A 77 2.97 -7.16 -10.49
CA ARG A 77 2.22 -8.42 -10.43
C ARG A 77 1.41 -8.52 -9.15
N ILE A 78 1.98 -8.12 -8.01
CA ILE A 78 1.24 -8.01 -6.74
C ILE A 78 0.05 -7.07 -6.91
N ASP A 79 0.27 -5.92 -7.55
CA ASP A 79 -0.78 -4.94 -7.80
C ASP A 79 -1.93 -5.54 -8.61
N ARG A 80 -1.62 -6.19 -9.74
CA ARG A 80 -2.62 -6.91 -10.54
C ARG A 80 -3.35 -8.01 -9.77
N LEU A 81 -2.64 -8.81 -8.98
CA LEU A 81 -3.26 -9.84 -8.15
C LEU A 81 -4.24 -9.25 -7.13
N ILE A 82 -3.90 -8.12 -6.53
CA ILE A 82 -4.78 -7.40 -5.60
C ILE A 82 -6.02 -6.90 -6.35
N GLU A 83 -5.85 -6.26 -7.51
CA GLU A 83 -6.96 -5.76 -8.34
C GLU A 83 -7.89 -6.89 -8.79
N ASP A 84 -7.34 -7.98 -9.31
CA ASP A 84 -8.10 -9.16 -9.75
C ASP A 84 -8.89 -9.76 -8.58
N LYS A 85 -8.25 -9.89 -7.40
CA LYS A 85 -8.92 -10.39 -6.20
C LYS A 85 -10.03 -9.45 -5.73
N GLN A 86 -9.79 -8.13 -5.74
CA GLN A 86 -10.81 -7.15 -5.36
C GLN A 86 -12.01 -7.18 -6.32
N ALA A 87 -11.76 -7.31 -7.63
CA ALA A 87 -12.82 -7.46 -8.62
C ALA A 87 -13.66 -8.73 -8.40
N MET A 88 -13.01 -9.86 -8.08
CA MET A 88 -13.69 -11.11 -7.76
C MET A 88 -14.49 -11.03 -6.45
N VAL A 89 -13.91 -10.50 -5.38
CA VAL A 89 -14.58 -10.34 -4.07
C VAL A 89 -15.76 -9.38 -4.15
N HIS A 90 -15.67 -8.34 -5.00
CA HIS A 90 -16.80 -7.44 -5.24
C HIS A 90 -17.93 -8.13 -6.02
N GLY A 91 -17.62 -9.10 -6.87
CA GLY A 91 -18.60 -9.94 -7.58
C GLY A 91 -19.18 -11.10 -6.78
N LEU A 92 -18.44 -11.61 -5.78
CA LEU A 92 -18.83 -12.72 -4.90
C LEU A 92 -18.52 -12.34 -3.45
N LEU A 93 -19.54 -11.86 -2.73
CA LEU A 93 -19.48 -11.64 -1.28
C LEU A 93 -19.38 -12.98 -0.51
N GLN A 94 -18.30 -13.76 -0.63
CA GLN A 94 -17.92 -14.80 0.35
C GLN A 94 -16.40 -15.09 0.33
N GLY A 95 -15.76 -14.87 1.49
CA GLY A 95 -14.62 -15.66 1.97
C GLY A 95 -13.36 -15.71 1.10
N GLY A 96 -12.63 -14.60 0.96
CA GLY A 96 -11.37 -14.57 0.21
C GLY A 96 -10.15 -14.93 1.06
N GLY A 97 -9.85 -16.23 1.20
CA GLY A 97 -8.56 -16.72 1.71
C GLY A 97 -7.38 -16.06 0.99
N GLU A 98 -6.29 -15.80 1.72
CA GLU A 98 -5.02 -15.37 1.13
C GLU A 98 -4.55 -16.49 0.20
N ALA A 99 -4.54 -16.27 -1.12
CA ALA A 99 -3.73 -17.11 -1.99
C ALA A 99 -2.29 -16.80 -1.60
N LEU A 100 -1.75 -17.61 -0.70
CA LEU A 100 -0.45 -17.38 -0.14
C LEU A 100 0.56 -17.63 -1.25
N LEU A 101 1.55 -16.75 -1.39
CA LEU A 101 2.74 -17.00 -2.23
C LEU A 101 3.36 -18.38 -1.95
N THR A 102 3.13 -18.93 -0.76
CA THR A 102 3.59 -20.25 -0.32
C THR A 102 2.87 -21.43 -0.96
N GLU A 103 1.76 -21.20 -1.67
CA GLU A 103 0.98 -22.25 -2.35
C GLU A 103 1.27 -22.32 -3.85
N MET A 104 2.09 -21.41 -4.38
CA MET A 104 2.50 -21.39 -5.79
C MET A 104 3.51 -22.50 -6.08
N SER A 105 3.42 -23.09 -7.26
CA SER A 105 4.49 -23.96 -7.79
C SER A 105 5.78 -23.17 -8.04
N ASP A 106 6.92 -23.87 -8.13
CA ASP A 106 8.22 -23.25 -8.40
C ASP A 106 8.20 -22.42 -9.70
N ASP A 107 7.56 -22.92 -10.75
CA ASP A 107 7.45 -22.22 -12.04
C ASP A 107 6.63 -20.93 -11.91
N GLU A 108 5.52 -20.97 -11.17
CA GLU A 108 4.69 -19.79 -10.91
C GLU A 108 5.42 -18.77 -10.04
N LEU A 109 6.15 -19.22 -9.01
CA LEU A 109 6.95 -18.36 -8.15
C LEU A 109 8.06 -17.68 -8.95
N MET A 110 8.76 -18.42 -9.81
CA MET A 110 9.79 -17.87 -10.70
C MET A 110 9.20 -16.86 -11.69
N ALA A 111 8.04 -17.14 -12.28
CA ALA A 111 7.34 -16.20 -13.15
C ALA A 111 6.89 -14.92 -12.40
N MET A 112 6.56 -15.04 -11.11
CA MET A 112 6.16 -13.96 -10.23
C MET A 112 7.32 -13.01 -9.91
N VAL A 113 8.53 -13.52 -9.66
CA VAL A 113 9.69 -12.67 -9.31
C VAL A 113 10.52 -12.22 -10.52
N ALA A 114 10.33 -12.83 -11.69
CA ALA A 114 11.10 -12.50 -12.89
C ALA A 114 10.89 -11.03 -13.35
N LEU A 115 11.97 -10.36 -13.76
CA LEU A 115 11.89 -9.03 -14.35
C LEU A 115 11.39 -9.10 -15.80
N ASP A 116 10.29 -8.41 -16.12
CA ASP A 116 9.90 -8.15 -17.52
C ASP A 116 10.51 -6.84 -17.99
N LEU A 117 11.68 -6.94 -18.63
CA LEU A 117 12.40 -5.79 -19.18
C LEU A 117 11.59 -4.99 -20.20
N ARG A 118 10.73 -5.65 -20.99
CA ARG A 118 9.93 -4.96 -22.01
C ARG A 118 8.94 -3.99 -21.38
N ARG A 119 8.37 -4.38 -20.24
CA ARG A 119 7.47 -3.52 -19.45
C ARG A 119 8.23 -2.47 -18.67
N ALA A 120 9.37 -2.83 -18.09
CA ALA A 120 10.19 -1.92 -17.29
C ALA A 120 10.74 -0.74 -18.11
N THR A 121 11.01 -0.94 -19.40
CA THR A 121 11.56 0.11 -20.29
C THR A 121 10.53 0.69 -21.26
N ALA A 122 9.26 0.33 -21.15
CA ALA A 122 8.23 0.91 -22.00
C ALA A 122 8.05 2.40 -21.66
N GLU A 123 8.11 3.25 -22.68
CA GLU A 123 7.77 4.67 -22.49
C GLU A 123 6.30 4.81 -22.09
N PRO A 124 5.98 5.70 -21.13
CA PRO A 124 4.63 5.86 -20.58
C PRO A 124 3.59 6.40 -21.55
#